data_AF-A0A7S3MK34-F1
#
_entry.id   AF-A0A7S3MK34-F1
#
_cell.length_a   1.000
_cell.length_b   1.000
_cell.length_c   1.000
_cell.angle_alpha   90.00
_cell.angle_beta   90.00
_cell.angle_gamma   90.00
#
_symmetry.space_group_name_H-M   'P 1'
#
loop_
_entity.id
_entity.type
_entity.pdbx_description
1 polymer ?
#
loop_
_entity_poly.entity_id
_entity_poly.type
_entity_poly.pdbx_seq_one_letter_code
_entity_poly.pdbx_strand_id
1 'polypeptide(L)'
;MTDLGAAEGGKRKVFSLAWLLDPIVQDKMGVKVTKHTSYAAQRRFAVDQKRTEDGAGFRQLVQEWNPFGLNILYIMLNGDLGYQVTGAVPQRKHNVIQGVYAKNGWMKDNRWVGVAEVDQLPNLLNPEKGYIVNTNNLVGPASENPQ
;
A
#
# COMPACT_ATOMS: atom_id res chain seq x y z
N MET A 1 -29.79 37.01 5.59
CA MET A 1 -28.60 37.24 6.43
C MET A 1 -28.80 36.45 7.69
N THR A 2 -28.21 35.27 7.78
CA THR A 2 -28.27 34.44 9.00
C THR A 2 -26.83 34.13 9.35
N ASP A 3 -26.42 34.71 10.47
CA ASP A 3 -25.11 34.65 11.08
C ASP A 3 -24.83 33.21 11.57
N LEU A 4 -23.76 32.60 11.06
CA LEU A 4 -23.24 31.34 11.57
C LEU A 4 -22.13 31.69 12.57
N GLY A 5 -22.54 31.76 13.84
CA GLY A 5 -21.68 32.07 14.96
C GLY A 5 -20.38 31.25 14.97
N ALA A 6 -19.29 31.95 15.28
CA ALA A 6 -17.98 31.37 15.52
C ALA A 6 -18.03 30.37 16.69
N ALA A 7 -17.76 29.10 16.41
CA ALA A 7 -17.59 28.08 17.43
C ALA A 7 -16.19 28.17 18.04
N GLU A 8 -16.12 28.58 19.31
CA GLU A 8 -14.95 28.55 20.17
C GLU A 8 -14.42 27.12 20.44
N GLY A 9 -13.10 26.98 20.54
CA GLY A 9 -12.43 26.13 21.53
C GLY A 9 -12.50 24.59 21.44
N GLY A 10 -13.26 23.98 20.54
CA GLY A 10 -13.35 22.52 20.44
C GLY A 10 -12.16 21.87 19.72
N LYS A 11 -11.49 20.88 20.33
CA LYS A 11 -10.48 20.03 19.66
C LYS A 11 -11.02 19.57 18.30
N ARG A 12 -10.42 20.08 17.22
CA ARG A 12 -10.83 19.77 15.84
C ARG A 12 -10.83 18.25 15.64
N LYS A 13 -12.00 17.67 15.39
CA LYS A 13 -12.14 16.26 14.98
C LYS A 13 -11.64 16.17 13.54
N VAL A 14 -10.41 15.70 13.37
CA VAL A 14 -9.85 15.39 12.05
C VAL A 14 -10.20 13.95 11.74
N PHE A 15 -11.05 13.75 10.73
CA PHE A 15 -11.22 12.43 10.12
C PHE A 15 -10.16 12.30 9.03
N SER A 16 -9.28 11.31 9.16
CA SER A 16 -8.34 10.95 8.08
C SER A 16 -8.99 9.87 7.23
N LEU A 17 -9.50 10.27 6.07
CA LEU A 17 -9.59 9.41 4.91
C LEU A 17 -8.67 10.02 3.85
N ALA A 18 -7.38 9.97 4.11
CA ALA A 18 -6.37 10.49 3.20
C ALA A 18 -5.49 9.30 2.81
N TRP A 19 -5.40 9.06 1.50
CA TRP A 19 -4.44 8.15 0.90
C TRP A 19 -3.07 8.36 1.55
N LEU A 20 -2.33 7.28 1.78
CA LEU A 20 -1.02 7.27 2.45
C LEU A 20 0.04 8.22 1.82
N LEU A 21 -0.30 8.82 0.68
CA LEU A 21 0.50 9.74 -0.09
C LEU A 21 0.19 11.22 0.19
N ASP A 22 -0.71 11.54 1.11
CA ASP A 22 -0.97 12.92 1.50
C ASP A 22 0.27 13.51 2.21
N PRO A 23 0.89 14.57 1.67
CA PRO A 23 2.11 15.15 2.23
C PRO A 23 1.95 15.63 3.68
N ILE A 24 0.73 16.03 4.08
CA ILE A 24 0.41 16.48 5.43
C ILE A 24 0.38 15.29 6.39
N VAL A 25 -0.05 14.11 5.94
CA VAL A 25 -0.05 12.88 6.74
C VAL A 25 1.38 12.34 6.90
N GLN A 26 2.20 12.36 5.83
CA GLN A 26 3.60 11.93 5.88
C GLN A 26 4.46 12.82 6.80
N ASP A 27 4.31 14.14 6.69
CA ASP A 27 4.97 15.12 7.56
C ASP A 27 4.60 14.93 9.03
N LYS A 28 3.31 14.73 9.33
CA LYS A 28 2.82 14.47 10.71
C LYS A 28 3.30 13.15 11.30
N MET A 29 3.65 12.17 10.48
CA MET A 29 4.25 10.91 10.92
C MET A 29 5.78 10.99 11.07
N GLY A 30 6.39 12.16 10.81
CA GLY A 30 7.84 12.33 10.83
C GLY A 30 8.55 11.59 9.69
N VAL A 31 7.82 11.21 8.64
CA VAL A 31 8.37 10.48 7.50
C VAL A 31 9.05 11.49 6.58
N LYS A 32 10.38 11.42 6.50
CA LYS A 32 11.15 12.25 5.57
C LYS A 32 10.82 11.82 4.14
N VAL A 33 10.30 12.72 3.31
CA VAL A 33 10.00 12.42 1.91
C VAL A 33 11.31 12.11 1.18
N THR A 34 11.44 10.89 0.65
CA THR A 34 12.61 10.42 -0.09
C THR A 34 12.25 10.22 -1.57
N LYS A 35 13.25 9.85 -2.39
CA LYS A 35 13.01 9.41 -3.79
C LYS A 35 12.02 8.24 -3.92
N HIS A 36 11.73 7.53 -2.82
CA HIS A 36 10.80 6.41 -2.75
C HIS A 36 9.40 6.80 -2.27
N THR A 37 9.16 8.04 -1.83
CA THR A 37 7.85 8.50 -1.35
C THR A 37 7.36 9.80 -2.03
N SER A 38 8.11 10.33 -2.99
CA SER A 38 7.76 11.55 -3.74
C SER A 38 6.99 11.25 -5.02
N TYR A 39 6.47 12.30 -5.70
CA TYR A 39 5.95 12.21 -7.08
C TYR A 39 6.90 11.47 -8.05
N ALA A 40 8.22 11.49 -7.80
CA ALA A 40 9.19 10.76 -8.60
C ALA A 40 9.07 9.23 -8.42
N ALA A 41 8.70 8.75 -7.23
CA ALA A 41 8.43 7.34 -6.97
C ALA A 41 7.19 6.83 -7.72
N GLN A 42 6.17 7.69 -7.90
CA GLN A 42 4.99 7.38 -8.71
C GLN A 42 5.36 7.19 -10.20
N ARG A 43 6.36 7.94 -10.68
CA ARG A 43 6.89 7.86 -12.05
C ARG A 43 7.99 6.80 -12.22
N ARG A 44 8.16 5.86 -11.28
CA ARG A 44 9.22 4.83 -11.32
C ARG A 44 9.25 4.08 -12.66
N PHE A 45 8.10 3.76 -13.25
CA PHE A 45 8.01 3.09 -14.55
C PHE A 45 7.94 4.03 -15.77
N ALA A 46 7.95 5.36 -15.57
CA ALA A 46 7.96 6.34 -16.66
C ALA A 46 9.39 6.70 -17.12
N VAL A 47 10.39 5.96 -16.64
CA VAL A 47 11.80 6.06 -17.03
C VAL A 47 12.32 4.65 -17.31
N ASP A 48 13.38 4.56 -18.11
CA ASP A 48 14.00 3.27 -18.46
C ASP A 48 14.41 2.51 -17.19
N GLN A 49 13.88 1.30 -17.06
CA GLN A 49 14.29 0.39 -16.00
C GLN A 49 15.46 -0.46 -16.47
N LYS A 50 16.28 -0.91 -15.51
CA LYS A 50 17.28 -1.94 -15.81
C LYS A 50 16.56 -3.14 -16.43
N ARG A 51 17.04 -3.58 -17.60
CA ARG A 51 16.55 -4.80 -18.25
C ARG A 51 16.65 -5.97 -17.27
N THR A 52 15.61 -6.78 -17.23
CA THR A 52 15.55 -8.02 -16.45
C THR A 52 15.50 -9.19 -17.41
N GLU A 53 16.26 -10.24 -17.11
CA GLU A 53 16.38 -11.41 -17.98
C GLU A 53 15.38 -12.52 -17.58
N ASP A 54 14.91 -12.49 -16.33
CA ASP A 54 14.01 -13.48 -15.75
C ASP A 54 12.92 -12.83 -14.85
N GLY A 55 11.91 -13.63 -14.52
CA GLY A 55 10.78 -13.22 -13.71
C GLY A 55 11.14 -12.91 -12.27
N ALA A 56 12.21 -13.51 -11.72
CA ALA A 56 12.68 -13.21 -10.37
C ALA A 56 13.28 -11.80 -10.28
N GLY A 57 14.09 -11.41 -11.28
CA GLY A 57 14.64 -10.07 -11.41
C GLY A 57 13.54 -9.03 -11.68
N PHE A 58 12.57 -9.34 -12.54
CA PHE A 58 11.42 -8.46 -12.74
C PHE A 58 10.60 -8.28 -11.46
N ARG A 59 10.37 -9.35 -10.70
CA ARG A 59 9.70 -9.27 -9.39
C ARG A 59 10.43 -8.32 -8.44
N GLN A 60 11.75 -8.48 -8.31
CA GLN A 60 12.56 -7.61 -7.45
C GLN A 60 12.48 -6.13 -7.86
N LEU A 61 12.41 -5.86 -9.16
CA LEU A 61 12.24 -4.51 -9.68
C LEU A 61 10.89 -3.89 -9.26
N VAL A 62 9.80 -4.65 -9.32
CA VAL A 62 8.43 -4.14 -9.12
C VAL A 62 7.94 -4.21 -7.67
N GLN A 63 8.42 -5.15 -6.84
CA GLN A 63 7.99 -5.30 -5.45
C GLN A 63 8.27 -4.04 -4.61
N GLU A 64 9.34 -3.30 -4.93
CA GLU A 64 9.70 -2.06 -4.25
C GLU A 64 8.82 -0.86 -4.62
N TRP A 65 7.93 -1.00 -5.61
CA TRP A 65 7.05 0.08 -6.03
C TRP A 65 5.88 0.21 -5.05
N ASN A 66 6.07 0.99 -4.00
CA ASN A 66 5.11 1.15 -2.91
C ASN A 66 4.07 2.30 -2.99
N PRO A 67 3.99 3.19 -4.02
CA PRO A 67 2.97 4.24 -4.03
C PRO A 67 1.53 3.72 -4.09
N PHE A 68 1.29 2.61 -4.78
CA PHE A 68 -0.05 2.08 -4.99
C PHE A 68 -0.12 0.57 -4.70
N GLY A 69 -1.22 0.16 -4.06
CA GLY A 69 -1.57 -1.24 -3.91
C GLY A 69 -2.16 -1.77 -5.21
N LEU A 70 -1.33 -2.37 -6.08
CA LEU A 70 -1.77 -2.96 -7.34
C LEU A 70 -1.47 -4.46 -7.39
N ASN A 71 -2.25 -5.13 -8.22
CA ASN A 71 -2.01 -6.49 -8.69
C ASN A 71 -1.22 -6.40 -9.99
N ILE A 72 0.07 -6.71 -9.96
CA ILE A 72 0.93 -6.73 -11.15
C ILE A 72 1.06 -8.17 -11.63
N LEU A 73 0.54 -8.45 -12.82
CA LEU A 73 0.72 -9.72 -13.51
C LEU A 73 1.68 -9.51 -14.66
N TYR A 74 2.59 -10.46 -14.90
CA TYR A 74 3.59 -10.33 -15.95
C TYR A 74 3.93 -11.69 -16.58
N ILE A 75 4.32 -11.63 -17.85
CA ILE A 75 4.89 -12.74 -18.62
C ILE A 75 6.20 -12.24 -19.23
N MET A 76 7.25 -13.01 -19.07
CA MET A 76 8.59 -12.72 -19.58
C MET A 76 8.85 -13.48 -20.89
N LEU A 77 9.80 -13.01 -21.70
CA LEU A 77 10.17 -13.67 -22.97
C LEU A 77 10.78 -15.07 -22.78
N ASN A 78 11.39 -15.33 -21.62
CA ASN A 78 11.90 -16.65 -21.25
C ASN A 78 10.79 -17.63 -20.82
N GLY A 79 9.53 -17.18 -20.80
CA GLY A 79 8.37 -17.99 -20.41
C GLY A 79 7.95 -17.85 -18.95
N ASP A 80 8.66 -17.06 -18.12
CA ASP A 80 8.26 -16.87 -16.72
C ASP A 80 6.91 -16.15 -16.63
N LEU A 81 5.97 -16.73 -15.89
CA LEU A 81 4.67 -16.16 -15.56
C LEU A 81 4.65 -15.81 -14.07
N GLY A 82 4.37 -14.56 -13.73
CA GLY A 82 4.41 -14.12 -12.35
C GLY A 82 3.34 -13.11 -11.95
N TYR A 83 3.23 -12.95 -10.63
CA TYR A 83 2.31 -12.06 -9.96
C TYR A 83 2.99 -11.43 -8.75
N GLN A 84 2.77 -10.13 -8.56
CA GLN A 84 3.28 -9.37 -7.42
C GLN A 84 2.24 -8.35 -6.96
N VAL A 85 1.92 -8.37 -5.66
CA VAL A 85 1.24 -7.26 -5.01
C VAL A 85 2.23 -6.16 -4.68
N THR A 86 1.87 -4.92 -4.96
CA THR A 86 2.68 -3.75 -4.65
C THR A 86 2.04 -2.91 -3.54
N GLY A 87 2.70 -1.82 -3.14
CA GLY A 87 2.15 -0.88 -2.15
C GLY A 87 2.68 -1.05 -0.73
N ALA A 88 2.49 -0.02 0.09
CA ALA A 88 2.80 -0.06 1.53
C ALA A 88 1.57 -0.48 2.35
N VAL A 89 1.62 -1.66 2.96
CA VAL A 89 0.52 -2.19 3.77
C VAL A 89 0.78 -1.88 5.25
N PRO A 90 -0.05 -1.05 5.91
CA PRO A 90 0.17 -0.70 7.31
C PRO A 90 -0.11 -1.85 8.25
N GLN A 91 0.82 -2.10 9.18
CA GLN A 91 0.59 -3.01 10.29
C GLN A 91 -0.12 -2.25 11.42
N ARG A 92 -1.21 -2.85 11.91
CA ARG A 92 -2.04 -2.31 12.99
C ARG A 92 -2.02 -3.27 14.17
N LYS A 93 -2.31 -2.77 15.37
CA LYS A 93 -2.48 -3.63 16.55
C LYS A 93 -3.65 -4.61 16.33
N HIS A 94 -3.56 -5.77 16.97
CA HIS A 94 -4.43 -6.96 16.85
C HIS A 94 -5.92 -6.79 17.23
N ASN A 95 -6.40 -5.56 17.41
CA ASN A 95 -7.75 -5.24 17.85
C ASN A 95 -8.46 -4.24 16.93
N VAL A 96 -7.96 -4.08 15.70
CA VAL A 96 -8.47 -3.11 14.73
C VAL A 96 -9.12 -3.82 13.57
N ILE A 97 -10.45 -4.02 13.66
CA ILE A 97 -11.28 -4.59 12.58
C ILE A 97 -10.97 -3.91 11.24
N GLN A 98 -10.21 -4.62 10.39
CA GLN A 98 -9.85 -4.46 8.98
C GLN A 98 -9.98 -3.07 8.29
N GLY A 99 -9.75 -1.97 9.00
CA GLY A 99 -9.85 -0.63 8.40
C GLY A 99 -11.23 -0.25 7.88
N VAL A 100 -12.29 -0.95 8.31
CA VAL A 100 -13.68 -0.73 7.85
C VAL A 100 -14.18 0.66 8.22
N TYR A 101 -13.63 1.24 9.28
CA TYR A 101 -13.99 2.57 9.78
C TYR A 101 -12.77 3.44 10.02
N ALA A 102 -12.93 4.75 9.81
CA ALA A 102 -11.98 5.75 10.26
C ALA A 102 -11.73 5.59 11.77
N LYS A 103 -10.47 5.76 12.17
CA LYS A 103 -10.06 5.66 13.58
C LYS A 103 -9.73 7.05 14.12
N ASN A 104 -9.92 7.22 15.43
CA ASN A 104 -9.54 8.44 16.12
C ASN A 104 -8.01 8.61 16.08
N GLY A 105 -7.51 9.48 15.20
CA GLY A 105 -6.07 9.63 14.94
C GLY A 105 -5.27 10.20 16.13
N TRP A 106 -5.94 10.79 17.11
CA TRP A 106 -5.29 11.29 18.34
C TRP A 106 -4.99 10.18 19.36
N MET A 107 -5.60 9.01 19.25
CA MET A 107 -5.36 7.88 20.15
C MET A 107 -4.10 7.13 19.71
N LYS A 108 -3.13 6.97 20.62
CA LYS A 108 -1.87 6.26 20.33
C LYS A 108 -2.10 4.81 19.86
N ASP A 109 -3.15 4.15 20.37
CA ASP A 109 -3.47 2.77 20.00
C ASP A 109 -3.96 2.58 18.57
N ASN A 110 -4.42 3.66 17.92
CA ASN A 110 -4.84 3.61 16.51
C ASN A 110 -3.69 3.88 15.53
N ARG A 111 -2.48 4.15 16.02
CA ARG A 111 -1.30 4.37 15.17
C ARG A 111 -0.86 3.07 14.54
N TRP A 112 -0.19 3.20 13.40
CA TRP A 112 0.50 2.08 12.77
C TRP A 112 1.71 1.71 13.61
N VAL A 113 1.97 0.41 13.72
CA VAL A 113 3.14 -0.12 14.45
C VAL A 113 4.30 -0.43 13.50
N GLY A 114 4.04 -0.36 12.19
CA GLY A 114 4.99 -0.62 11.13
C GLY A 114 4.30 -0.64 9.78
N VAL A 115 5.07 -1.00 8.76
CA VAL A 115 4.58 -1.33 7.40
C VAL A 115 5.04 -2.77 7.15
N ALA A 116 4.21 -3.58 6.48
CA ALA A 116 4.58 -4.93 6.11
C ALA A 116 5.87 -4.91 5.28
N GLU A 117 6.75 -5.86 5.56
CA GLU A 117 7.98 -6.02 4.79
C GLU A 117 7.64 -6.41 3.35
N VAL A 118 8.39 -5.86 2.39
CA VAL A 118 8.08 -5.98 0.96
C VAL A 118 8.12 -7.43 0.49
N ASP A 119 9.00 -8.23 1.06
CA ASP A 119 9.15 -9.66 0.80
C ASP A 119 7.98 -10.52 1.31
N GLN A 120 7.19 -9.99 2.24
CA GLN A 120 5.98 -10.63 2.76
C GLN A 120 4.73 -10.34 1.91
N LEU A 121 4.82 -9.46 0.92
CA LEU A 121 3.69 -9.16 0.05
C LEU A 121 3.34 -10.39 -0.82
N PRO A 122 2.05 -10.66 -1.04
CA PRO A 122 1.62 -11.79 -1.85
C PRO A 122 2.26 -11.76 -3.25
N ASN A 123 2.85 -12.88 -3.64
CA ASN A 123 3.51 -13.04 -4.91
C ASN A 123 3.46 -14.51 -5.37
N LEU A 124 3.70 -14.72 -6.66
CA LEU A 124 3.71 -16.04 -7.27
C LEU A 124 4.63 -16.01 -8.50
N LEU A 125 5.40 -17.07 -8.71
CA LEU A 125 6.24 -17.25 -9.90
C LEU A 125 6.08 -18.69 -10.39
N ASN A 126 5.78 -18.86 -11.68
CA ASN A 126 5.62 -20.14 -12.37
C ASN A 126 4.76 -21.16 -11.60
N PRO A 127 3.50 -20.84 -11.28
CA PRO A 127 2.65 -21.77 -10.55
C PRO A 127 2.38 -23.04 -11.37
N GLU A 128 2.33 -24.19 -10.71
CA GLU A 128 2.12 -25.50 -11.37
C GLU A 128 0.88 -25.56 -12.28
N LYS A 129 -0.18 -24.85 -11.90
CA LYS A 129 -1.42 -24.75 -12.69
C LYS A 129 -1.25 -24.03 -14.04
N GLY A 130 -0.15 -23.30 -14.26
CA GLY A 130 0.19 -22.66 -15.53
C GLY A 130 -0.60 -21.39 -15.87
N TYR A 131 -1.45 -20.88 -14.97
CA TYR A 131 -2.19 -19.64 -15.19
C TYR A 131 -2.35 -18.80 -13.92
N ILE A 132 -2.55 -17.49 -14.09
CA ILE A 132 -2.86 -16.53 -13.04
C ILE A 132 -4.06 -15.70 -13.50
N VAL A 133 -5.09 -15.58 -12.66
CA VAL A 133 -6.27 -14.75 -12.90
C VAL A 133 -6.48 -13.86 -11.69
N ASN A 134 -6.72 -12.58 -11.93
CA ASN A 134 -7.12 -11.63 -10.90
C ASN A 134 -8.13 -10.64 -11.47
N THR A 135 -9.23 -10.43 -10.73
CA THR A 135 -10.27 -9.45 -11.07
C THR A 135 -10.61 -8.64 -9.82
N ASN A 136 -9.57 -8.10 -9.17
CA ASN A 136 -9.68 -7.39 -7.88
C ASN A 136 -10.26 -8.24 -6.74
N ASN A 137 -10.34 -9.56 -6.92
CA ASN A 137 -10.71 -10.50 -5.87
C ASN A 137 -9.67 -10.51 -4.75
N LEU A 138 -10.08 -11.02 -3.59
CA LEU A 138 -9.20 -11.17 -2.44
C LEU A 138 -7.94 -11.94 -2.81
N VAL A 139 -6.80 -11.46 -2.32
CA VAL A 139 -5.49 -12.05 -2.52
C VAL A 139 -5.11 -12.81 -1.25
N GLY A 140 -5.00 -14.14 -1.37
CA GLY A 140 -4.77 -15.04 -0.24
C GLY A 140 -6.06 -15.64 0.34
N PRO A 141 -5.94 -16.59 1.29
CA PRO A 141 -7.10 -17.19 1.94
C PRO A 141 -7.90 -16.12 2.69
N ALA A 142 -9.23 -16.25 2.69
CA ALA A 142 -10.06 -15.49 3.60
C ALA A 142 -9.63 -15.85 5.03
N SER A 143 -9.23 -14.87 5.84
CA SER A 143 -8.88 -15.11 7.23
C SER A 143 -10.13 -15.67 7.96
N GLU A 144 -10.06 -16.89 8.48
CA GLU A 144 -11.13 -17.49 9.31
C GLU A 144 -11.43 -16.65 10.57
N ASN A 145 -10.45 -15.84 10.99
CA ASN A 145 -10.61 -14.78 11.97
C ASN A 145 -10.20 -13.45 11.33
N PRO A 146 -11.14 -12.59 10.92
CA PRO A 146 -10.80 -11.24 10.52
C PRO A 146 -10.29 -10.49 11.77
N GLN A 147 -8.97 -10.41 11.92
CA GLN A 147 -8.32 -9.60 12.96
C GLN A 147 -8.67 -8.11 12.85
#